data_AF-A0A4U0VJ68-F1
#
_entry.id   AF-A0A4U0VJ68-F1
#
_cell.length_a   1.000
_cell.length_b   1.000
_cell.length_c   1.000
_cell.angle_alpha   90.00
_cell.angle_beta   90.00
_cell.angle_gamma   90.00
#
_symmetry.space_group_name_H-M   'P 1'
#
loop_
_entity.id
_entity.type
_entity.pdbx_description
1 polymer ?
#
loop_
_entity_poly.entity_id
_entity_poly.type
_entity_poly.pdbx_seq_one_letter_code
_entity_poly.pdbx_strand_id
1 'polypeptide(L)'
;MITVFASWALVFAVFFTVSNGQCPNEVAEYNHDLRSASANNTWFLVPVPKQAVQSALDTTYGTGLVTLADLPTSDASLFPRGFDSATYHPVLVSAMYQDDIRMGAAKIQGPLLGGGLNVPYVRRVGISQPGTVLKAPLSIYISGANGNAVAGLVPATASTLLEGFFLRLGLFVPNNAAFQRNDNNVLSNNAAWLVASNPVSGPSYAPTAYNLQFTKRETFRLYTAKLFKTMINQAIILNGPDFIANLCQRNQYYFNDDTSTMTPVTGIVTFGPAADGLGVQTQSIVQKASSDGSGFYLDNEGFTGCGQNVGFNPENCDAAAANVDQSAL
;
A
#
# COMPACT_ATOMS: atom_id res chain seq x y z
N MET A 1 41.53 46.11 20.96
CA MET A 1 40.33 45.71 21.74
C MET A 1 39.59 44.66 20.94
N ILE A 2 39.60 43.45 21.47
CA ILE A 2 38.90 42.25 21.00
C ILE A 2 37.47 42.35 21.52
N THR A 3 36.48 42.17 20.64
CA THR A 3 35.34 41.24 20.82
C THR A 3 34.32 41.42 19.69
N VAL A 4 34.40 40.55 18.68
CA VAL A 4 33.29 40.25 17.76
C VAL A 4 32.49 39.13 18.42
N PHE A 5 31.33 39.44 19.00
CA PHE A 5 30.42 38.44 19.54
C PHE A 5 29.09 38.44 18.79
N ALA A 6 28.86 37.31 18.13
CA ALA A 6 27.60 36.59 18.03
C ALA A 6 26.39 37.31 17.43
N SER A 7 26.13 36.98 16.16
CA SER A 7 24.78 36.65 15.68
C SER A 7 24.86 35.54 14.63
N TRP A 8 25.50 34.43 14.99
CA TRP A 8 25.36 33.15 14.30
C TRP A 8 24.11 32.46 14.84
N ALA A 9 22.93 32.96 14.49
CA ALA A 9 21.65 32.38 14.90
C ALA A 9 20.70 32.28 13.72
N LEU A 10 21.20 31.88 12.53
CA LEU A 10 20.33 31.68 11.38
C LEU A 10 20.91 30.75 10.29
N VAL A 11 21.51 29.60 10.66
CA VAL A 11 21.55 28.41 9.79
C VAL A 11 21.64 27.16 10.67
N PHE A 12 20.51 26.69 11.19
CA PHE A 12 20.30 25.25 11.37
C PHE A 12 19.15 24.90 10.43
N ALA A 13 19.43 24.98 9.13
CA ALA A 13 18.59 24.34 8.13
C ALA A 13 18.77 22.84 8.34
N VAL A 14 17.74 22.20 8.89
CA VAL A 14 17.66 20.74 8.97
C VAL A 14 17.70 20.23 7.53
N PHE A 15 18.83 19.64 7.14
CA PHE A 15 18.98 19.00 5.83
C PHE A 15 18.22 17.67 5.83
N PHE A 16 16.90 17.72 5.78
CA PHE A 16 16.12 16.57 5.31
C PHE A 16 16.35 16.44 3.80
N THR A 17 17.21 15.51 3.38
CA THR A 17 17.35 15.17 1.96
C THR A 17 16.11 14.40 1.52
N VAL A 18 15.24 15.05 0.76
CA VAL A 18 14.11 14.42 0.08
C VAL A 18 14.65 13.70 -1.16
N SER A 19 14.40 12.39 -1.27
CA SER A 19 14.79 11.59 -2.44
C SER A 19 13.81 11.82 -3.60
N ASN A 20 13.93 12.94 -4.30
CA ASN A 20 13.07 13.35 -5.42
C ASN A 20 13.56 12.79 -6.77
N GLY A 21 13.50 11.47 -6.94
CA GLY A 21 13.56 10.86 -8.28
C GLY A 21 12.22 10.24 -8.60
N GLN A 22 11.36 10.94 -9.35
CA GLN A 22 10.11 10.36 -9.84
C GLN A 22 10.42 9.28 -10.86
N CYS A 23 9.75 8.13 -10.72
CA CYS A 23 9.82 7.05 -11.70
C CYS A 23 9.38 7.50 -13.10
N PRO A 24 10.19 7.28 -14.16
CA PRO A 24 9.68 7.43 -15.52
C PRO A 24 8.58 6.40 -15.77
N ASN A 25 7.55 6.72 -16.57
CA ASN A 25 6.53 5.76 -16.99
C ASN A 25 6.85 5.24 -18.40
N GLU A 26 7.62 4.17 -18.48
CA GLU A 26 8.05 3.61 -19.77
C GLU A 26 6.95 2.74 -20.41
N VAL A 27 6.05 2.16 -19.62
CA VAL A 27 5.00 1.26 -20.15
C VAL A 27 3.92 2.04 -20.92
N ALA A 28 3.70 3.31 -20.58
CA ALA A 28 2.83 4.20 -21.33
C ALA A 28 3.22 4.34 -22.82
N GLU A 29 4.52 4.35 -23.13
CA GLU A 29 5.01 4.48 -24.50
C GLU A 29 4.70 3.23 -25.35
N TYR A 30 4.72 2.06 -24.72
CA TYR A 30 4.50 0.78 -25.41
C TYR A 30 3.03 0.38 -25.52
N ASN A 31 2.15 0.88 -24.64
CA ASN A 31 0.74 0.50 -24.64
C ASN A 31 -0.19 1.65 -24.23
N HIS A 32 -0.33 2.63 -25.13
CA HIS A 32 -1.07 3.86 -24.91
C HIS A 32 -2.59 3.66 -24.68
N ASP A 33 -3.13 2.50 -25.07
CA ASP A 33 -4.55 2.15 -24.88
C ASP A 33 -4.84 1.54 -23.50
N LEU A 34 -3.80 1.16 -22.73
CA LEU A 34 -3.93 0.65 -21.37
C LEU A 34 -3.71 1.74 -20.32
N ARG A 35 -4.33 1.55 -19.16
CA ARG A 35 -4.18 2.46 -18.01
C ARG A 35 -2.79 2.22 -17.41
N SER A 36 -1.85 3.12 -17.61
CA SER A 36 -0.49 3.00 -17.06
C SER A 36 -0.17 4.08 -16.04
N ALA A 37 0.65 3.75 -15.07
CA ALA A 37 1.21 4.69 -14.10
C ALA A 37 2.61 4.22 -13.70
N SER A 38 3.45 5.15 -13.25
CA SER A 38 4.71 4.81 -12.60
C SER A 38 4.69 5.28 -11.15
N ALA A 39 5.32 4.51 -10.26
CA ALA A 39 5.35 4.87 -8.86
C ALA A 39 6.66 4.47 -8.19
N ASN A 40 7.16 5.36 -7.33
CA ASN A 40 8.13 5.02 -6.32
C ASN A 40 7.38 4.36 -5.16
N ASN A 41 7.57 3.05 -5.01
CA ASN A 41 6.82 2.24 -4.08
C ASN A 41 7.67 1.81 -2.89
N THR A 42 7.00 1.58 -1.77
CA THR A 42 7.52 0.83 -0.63
C THR A 42 6.47 -0.19 -0.21
N TRP A 43 6.86 -1.46 -0.12
CA TRP A 43 6.01 -2.53 0.37
C TRP A 43 6.66 -3.26 1.53
N PHE A 44 5.87 -3.59 2.54
CA PHE A 44 6.25 -4.46 3.64
C PHE A 44 5.29 -5.65 3.74
N LEU A 45 5.85 -6.81 4.06
CA LEU A 45 5.08 -7.98 4.48
C LEU A 45 5.10 -8.02 6.00
N VAL A 46 3.91 -7.88 6.61
CA VAL A 46 3.72 -7.92 8.06
C VAL A 46 3.01 -9.21 8.44
N PRO A 47 3.62 -10.11 9.23
CA PRO A 47 2.93 -11.26 9.79
C PRO A 47 1.92 -10.82 10.86
N VAL A 48 0.63 -11.01 10.61
CA VAL A 48 -0.45 -10.66 11.55
C VAL A 48 -1.18 -11.94 11.96
N PRO A 49 -1.60 -12.10 13.24
CA PRO A 49 -2.34 -13.28 13.68
C PRO A 49 -3.51 -13.62 12.75
N LYS A 50 -3.57 -14.87 12.28
CA LYS A 50 -4.50 -15.32 11.23
C LYS A 50 -5.96 -15.01 11.56
N GLN A 51 -6.33 -15.21 12.84
CA GLN A 51 -7.67 -14.90 13.34
C GLN A 51 -8.00 -13.40 13.20
N ALA A 52 -7.07 -12.51 13.54
CA ALA A 52 -7.28 -11.07 13.43
C ALA A 52 -7.44 -10.64 11.98
N VAL A 53 -6.66 -11.22 11.05
CA VAL A 53 -6.80 -10.95 9.62
C VAL A 53 -8.17 -11.40 9.11
N GLN A 54 -8.61 -12.61 9.47
CA GLN A 54 -9.96 -13.09 9.09
C GLN A 54 -11.06 -12.20 9.68
N SER A 55 -10.95 -11.78 10.95
CA SER A 55 -11.92 -10.86 11.56
C SER A 55 -11.95 -9.50 10.87
N ALA A 56 -10.80 -8.96 10.44
CA ALA A 56 -10.76 -7.71 9.67
C ALA A 56 -11.44 -7.86 8.30
N LEU A 57 -11.23 -9.00 7.62
CA LEU A 57 -11.92 -9.32 6.36
C LEU A 57 -13.43 -9.47 6.56
N ASP A 58 -13.87 -10.21 7.58
CA ASP A 58 -15.29 -10.40 7.90
C ASP A 58 -15.98 -9.07 8.20
N THR A 59 -15.28 -8.16 8.89
CA THR A 59 -15.81 -6.82 9.20
C THR A 59 -15.90 -5.97 7.92
N THR A 60 -14.94 -6.10 7.00
CA THR A 60 -14.87 -5.29 5.77
C THR A 60 -15.83 -5.79 4.69
N TYR A 61 -15.96 -7.10 4.53
CA TYR A 61 -16.63 -7.74 3.39
C TYR A 61 -17.91 -8.47 3.76
N GLY A 62 -18.20 -8.65 5.05
CA GLY A 62 -19.22 -9.55 5.56
C GLY A 62 -18.67 -10.93 5.92
N THR A 63 -19.18 -11.50 7.01
CA THR A 63 -18.70 -12.76 7.59
C THR A 63 -18.66 -13.90 6.58
N GLY A 64 -17.48 -14.50 6.41
CA GLY A 64 -17.28 -15.68 5.57
C GLY A 64 -17.33 -15.44 4.06
N LEU A 65 -17.52 -14.19 3.62
CA LEU A 65 -17.56 -13.86 2.18
C LEU A 65 -16.17 -13.76 1.57
N VAL A 66 -15.16 -13.37 2.35
CA VAL A 66 -13.74 -13.45 1.98
C VAL A 66 -13.02 -14.31 3.02
N THR A 67 -12.36 -15.36 2.57
CA THR A 67 -11.66 -16.31 3.45
C THR A 67 -10.19 -16.37 3.09
N LEU A 68 -9.34 -16.59 4.10
CA LEU A 68 -7.91 -16.81 3.87
C LEU A 68 -7.70 -18.11 3.08
N ALA A 69 -6.88 -18.04 2.02
CA ALA A 69 -6.44 -19.19 1.26
C ALA A 69 -5.16 -19.78 1.87
N ASP A 70 -4.85 -21.02 1.50
CA ASP A 70 -3.62 -21.66 1.95
C ASP A 70 -2.39 -20.96 1.36
N LEU A 71 -1.39 -20.74 2.20
CA LEU A 71 -0.12 -20.15 1.82
C LEU A 71 0.79 -21.25 1.26
N PRO A 72 1.54 -21.00 0.17
CA PRO A 72 2.50 -21.95 -0.38
C PRO A 72 3.79 -22.01 0.46
N THR A 73 3.69 -22.28 1.76
CA THR A 73 4.80 -22.19 2.72
C THR A 73 5.91 -23.22 2.49
N SER A 74 5.63 -24.27 1.72
CA SER A 74 6.62 -25.27 1.28
C SER A 74 7.40 -24.86 0.03
N ASP A 75 6.98 -23.83 -0.69
CA ASP A 75 7.71 -23.33 -1.85
C ASP A 75 8.88 -22.44 -1.40
N ALA A 76 10.08 -23.01 -1.38
CA ALA A 76 11.31 -22.30 -0.99
C ALA A 76 11.67 -21.14 -1.94
N SER A 77 11.10 -21.07 -3.16
CA SER A 77 11.27 -19.92 -4.06
C SER A 77 10.48 -18.70 -3.60
N LEU A 78 9.49 -18.89 -2.72
CA LEU A 78 8.66 -17.84 -2.14
C LEU A 78 8.98 -17.65 -0.65
N PHE A 79 8.95 -18.74 0.12
CA PHE A 79 9.23 -18.77 1.56
C PHE A 79 10.50 -19.62 1.85
N PRO A 80 11.71 -19.08 1.60
CA PRO A 80 12.96 -19.84 1.66
C PRO A 80 13.29 -20.37 3.06
N ARG A 81 12.69 -19.78 4.11
CA ARG A 81 12.84 -20.20 5.50
C ARG A 81 11.53 -20.76 6.09
N GLY A 82 10.54 -21.03 5.25
CA GLY A 82 9.16 -21.29 5.66
C GLY A 82 8.44 -20.05 6.18
N PHE A 83 7.18 -20.23 6.58
CA PHE A 83 6.34 -19.21 7.22
C PHE A 83 5.38 -19.93 8.19
N ASP A 84 5.21 -19.39 9.40
CA ASP A 84 4.27 -19.95 10.38
C ASP A 84 2.83 -19.60 9.98
N SER A 85 2.30 -20.32 9.00
CA SER A 85 0.94 -20.17 8.48
C SER A 85 -0.14 -20.73 9.40
N ALA A 86 0.24 -21.42 10.48
CA ALA A 86 -0.69 -21.89 11.50
C ALA A 86 -1.11 -20.71 12.38
N THR A 87 -0.16 -19.85 12.76
CA THR A 87 -0.40 -18.70 13.65
C THR A 87 -0.66 -17.40 12.89
N TYR A 88 0.08 -17.15 11.80
CA TYR A 88 0.12 -15.86 11.12
C TYR A 88 -0.38 -15.92 9.68
N HIS A 89 -0.75 -14.76 9.15
CA HIS A 89 -1.03 -14.54 7.73
C HIS A 89 -0.31 -13.25 7.27
N PRO A 90 0.26 -13.21 6.06
CA PRO A 90 0.92 -12.02 5.56
C PRO A 90 -0.09 -10.91 5.27
N VAL A 91 0.18 -9.71 5.75
CA VAL A 91 -0.53 -8.48 5.35
C VAL A 91 0.47 -7.59 4.62
N LEU A 92 0.12 -7.19 3.39
CA LEU A 92 0.90 -6.26 2.59
C LEU A 92 0.54 -4.82 2.93
N VAL A 93 1.55 -4.07 3.35
CA VAL A 93 1.45 -2.64 3.63
C VAL A 93 2.21 -1.91 2.56
N SER A 94 1.57 -0.94 1.93
CA SER A 94 2.10 -0.23 0.76
C SER A 94 2.05 1.27 0.95
N ALA A 95 3.03 1.95 0.40
CA ALA A 95 3.06 3.40 0.24
C ALA A 95 3.68 3.74 -1.11
N MET A 96 3.09 4.69 -1.82
CA MET A 96 3.46 5.03 -3.18
C MET A 96 3.44 6.55 -3.40
N TYR A 97 4.37 7.02 -4.21
CA TYR A 97 4.37 8.34 -4.81
C TYR A 97 4.33 8.14 -6.32
N GLN A 98 3.17 8.42 -6.91
CA GLN A 98 2.81 7.99 -8.26
C GLN A 98 2.57 9.18 -9.20
N ASP A 99 2.87 8.96 -10.47
CA ASP A 99 2.50 9.83 -11.58
C ASP A 99 1.64 9.02 -12.55
N ASP A 100 0.39 9.43 -12.70
CA ASP A 100 -0.59 8.78 -13.58
C ASP A 100 -0.87 9.71 -14.76
N ILE A 101 -0.58 9.23 -15.97
CA ILE A 101 -0.71 9.97 -17.22
C ILE A 101 -2.15 10.46 -17.49
N ARG A 102 -3.16 9.81 -16.92
CA ARG A 102 -4.58 10.18 -17.09
C ARG A 102 -5.04 11.26 -16.12
N MET A 103 -4.21 11.65 -15.15
CA MET A 103 -4.52 12.78 -14.27
C MET A 103 -4.69 14.08 -15.04
N GLY A 104 -3.91 14.27 -16.12
CA GLY A 104 -4.06 15.40 -17.03
C GLY A 104 -5.46 15.47 -17.65
N ALA A 105 -6.04 14.33 -18.03
CA ALA A 105 -7.40 14.25 -18.58
C ALA A 105 -8.47 14.61 -17.53
N ALA A 106 -8.23 14.28 -16.26
CA ALA A 106 -9.08 14.67 -15.13
C ALA A 106 -8.79 16.10 -14.59
N LYS A 107 -7.91 16.87 -15.25
CA LYS A 107 -7.41 18.19 -14.82
C LYS A 107 -6.77 18.18 -13.42
N ILE A 108 -6.29 17.04 -12.95
CA ILE A 108 -5.52 16.94 -11.71
C ILE A 108 -4.05 17.12 -12.11
N GLN A 109 -3.41 18.15 -11.56
CA GLN A 109 -2.01 18.45 -11.86
C GLN A 109 -1.11 17.97 -10.73
N GLY A 110 -0.04 17.27 -11.12
CA GLY A 110 1.01 16.79 -10.21
C GLY A 110 0.78 15.37 -9.69
N PRO A 111 1.75 14.83 -8.93
CA PRO A 111 1.73 13.45 -8.48
C PRO A 111 0.73 13.20 -7.35
N LEU A 112 0.37 11.92 -7.17
CA LEU A 112 -0.47 11.45 -6.08
C LEU A 112 0.34 10.64 -5.07
N LEU A 113 -0.07 10.72 -3.81
CA LEU A 113 0.36 9.83 -2.75
C LEU A 113 -0.72 8.78 -2.56
N GLY A 114 -0.31 7.52 -2.46
CA GLY A 114 -1.21 6.41 -2.26
C GLY A 114 -0.64 5.40 -1.27
N GLY A 115 -1.46 4.46 -0.85
CA GLY A 115 -1.02 3.34 -0.06
C GLY A 115 -2.13 2.75 0.79
N GLY A 116 -1.80 1.73 1.57
CA GLY A 116 -2.81 1.00 2.31
C GLY A 116 -2.41 -0.42 2.64
N LEU A 117 -3.37 -1.14 3.22
CA LEU A 117 -3.23 -2.51 3.67
C LEU A 117 -4.03 -3.43 2.74
N ASN A 118 -3.37 -4.47 2.28
CA ASN A 118 -3.94 -5.53 1.47
C ASN A 118 -3.63 -6.89 2.08
N VAL A 119 -4.58 -7.81 2.04
CA VAL A 119 -4.41 -9.20 2.47
C VAL A 119 -4.25 -10.06 1.22
N PRO A 120 -3.03 -10.47 0.84
CA PRO A 120 -2.82 -11.45 -0.22
C PRO A 120 -3.29 -12.83 0.21
N TYR A 121 -3.37 -13.76 -0.74
CA TYR A 121 -3.80 -15.14 -0.50
C TYR A 121 -5.16 -15.24 0.19
N VAL A 122 -6.17 -14.67 -0.46
CA VAL A 122 -7.58 -14.80 -0.06
C VAL A 122 -8.40 -15.40 -1.17
N ARG A 123 -9.63 -15.81 -0.84
CA ARG A 123 -10.63 -16.30 -1.78
C ARG A 123 -11.98 -15.65 -1.52
N ARG A 124 -12.67 -15.23 -2.57
CA ARG A 124 -14.06 -14.74 -2.52
C ARG A 124 -15.03 -15.93 -2.59
N VAL A 125 -15.68 -16.24 -1.48
CA VAL A 125 -16.55 -17.41 -1.37
C VAL A 125 -17.81 -17.22 -2.22
N GLY A 126 -18.18 -18.25 -2.99
CA GLY A 126 -19.34 -18.22 -3.87
C GLY A 126 -19.15 -17.47 -5.19
N ILE A 127 -18.02 -16.77 -5.36
CA ILE A 127 -17.67 -16.05 -6.60
C ILE A 127 -16.49 -16.70 -7.30
N SER A 128 -15.45 -17.08 -6.55
CA SER A 128 -14.23 -17.67 -7.10
C SER A 128 -14.19 -19.19 -6.88
N GLN A 129 -13.60 -19.90 -7.84
CA GLN A 129 -13.38 -21.34 -7.74
C GLN A 129 -12.44 -21.68 -6.55
N PRO A 130 -12.59 -22.89 -5.97
CA PRO A 130 -11.59 -23.41 -5.04
C PRO A 130 -10.19 -23.39 -5.67
N GLY A 131 -9.21 -22.87 -4.95
CA GLY A 131 -7.83 -22.70 -5.46
C GLY A 131 -7.54 -21.37 -6.14
N THR A 132 -8.55 -20.55 -6.47
CA THR A 132 -8.33 -19.19 -6.95
C THR A 132 -7.75 -18.33 -5.82
N VAL A 133 -6.56 -17.76 -6.06
CA VAL A 133 -5.83 -16.93 -5.11
C VAL A 133 -5.93 -15.46 -5.52
N LEU A 134 -6.48 -14.65 -4.63
CA LEU A 134 -6.71 -13.22 -4.81
C LEU A 134 -6.06 -12.42 -3.69
N LYS A 135 -6.18 -11.10 -3.78
CA LYS A 135 -5.84 -10.14 -2.73
C LYS A 135 -7.07 -9.30 -2.36
N ALA A 136 -7.27 -9.01 -1.08
CA ALA A 136 -8.35 -8.15 -0.61
C ALA A 136 -7.80 -6.87 0.04
N PRO A 137 -8.24 -5.67 -0.36
CA PRO A 137 -7.91 -4.45 0.35
C PRO A 137 -8.68 -4.39 1.68
N LEU A 138 -7.99 -4.04 2.77
CA LEU A 138 -8.65 -3.64 4.04
C LEU A 138 -8.87 -2.14 4.05
N SER A 139 -7.82 -1.40 3.71
CA SER A 139 -7.87 0.06 3.64
C SER A 139 -6.93 0.59 2.59
N ILE A 140 -7.41 1.54 1.80
CA ILE A 140 -6.59 2.23 0.80
C ILE A 140 -6.87 3.71 0.86
N TYR A 141 -5.79 4.47 0.78
CA TYR A 141 -5.73 5.91 0.94
C TYR A 141 -5.11 6.55 -0.28
N ILE A 142 -5.61 7.74 -0.63
CA ILE A 142 -5.07 8.56 -1.71
C ILE A 142 -5.10 10.03 -1.34
N SER A 143 -4.10 10.78 -1.79
CA SER A 143 -3.97 12.22 -1.57
C SER A 143 -3.22 12.87 -2.72
N GLY A 144 -3.37 14.18 -2.88
CA GLY A 144 -2.45 14.95 -3.71
C GLY A 144 -1.15 15.25 -2.98
N ALA A 145 -0.10 15.53 -3.74
CA ALA A 145 1.16 16.01 -3.19
C ALA A 145 1.04 17.44 -2.62
N ASN A 146 2.08 17.87 -1.90
CA ASN A 146 2.26 19.20 -1.33
C ASN A 146 1.13 19.65 -0.40
N GLY A 147 0.52 18.70 0.33
CA GLY A 147 -0.57 18.97 1.27
C GLY A 147 -1.93 19.22 0.62
N ASN A 148 -2.07 19.03 -0.70
CA ASN A 148 -3.33 19.20 -1.40
C ASN A 148 -4.16 17.91 -1.38
N ALA A 149 -4.74 17.57 -0.23
CA ALA A 149 -5.58 16.38 -0.10
C ALA A 149 -6.82 16.40 -1.01
N VAL A 150 -7.28 17.58 -1.44
CA VAL A 150 -8.45 17.75 -2.33
C VAL A 150 -8.19 17.19 -3.72
N ALA A 151 -6.95 17.20 -4.21
CA ALA A 151 -6.60 16.53 -5.47
C ALA A 151 -6.84 15.01 -5.41
N GLY A 152 -6.87 14.40 -4.21
CA GLY A 152 -7.26 13.01 -4.00
C GLY A 152 -8.77 12.76 -4.02
N LEU A 153 -9.62 13.80 -3.95
CA LEU A 153 -11.08 13.65 -3.88
C LEU A 153 -11.68 13.13 -5.18
N VAL A 154 -11.24 13.66 -6.31
CA VAL A 154 -11.70 13.23 -7.63
C VAL A 154 -11.40 11.74 -7.86
N PRO A 155 -10.15 11.24 -7.71
CA PRO A 155 -9.87 9.82 -7.91
C PRO A 155 -10.52 8.95 -6.83
N ALA A 156 -10.61 9.39 -5.57
CA ALA A 156 -11.31 8.64 -4.54
C ALA A 156 -12.80 8.44 -4.87
N THR A 157 -13.46 9.50 -5.34
CA THR A 157 -14.88 9.47 -5.71
C THR A 157 -15.11 8.65 -6.97
N ALA A 158 -14.32 8.88 -8.02
CA ALA A 158 -14.42 8.14 -9.28
C ALA A 158 -14.19 6.65 -9.04
N SER A 159 -13.16 6.29 -8.27
CA SER A 159 -12.86 4.89 -8.01
C SER A 159 -13.92 4.21 -7.15
N THR A 160 -14.49 4.91 -6.16
CA THR A 160 -15.55 4.36 -5.31
C THR A 160 -16.85 4.16 -6.07
N LEU A 161 -17.26 5.15 -6.87
CA LEU A 161 -18.56 5.15 -7.54
C LEU A 161 -18.55 4.40 -8.88
N LEU A 162 -17.43 4.42 -9.61
CA LEU A 162 -17.35 3.94 -10.99
C LEU A 162 -16.47 2.70 -11.14
N GLU A 163 -15.42 2.56 -10.33
CA GLU A 163 -14.45 1.45 -10.47
C GLU A 163 -14.60 0.38 -9.38
N GLY A 164 -15.53 0.58 -8.44
CA GLY A 164 -15.86 -0.41 -7.42
C GLY A 164 -14.79 -0.57 -6.33
N PHE A 165 -14.00 0.47 -6.07
CA PHE A 165 -12.91 0.41 -5.12
C PHE A 165 -13.04 1.53 -4.08
N PHE A 166 -13.17 1.15 -2.81
CA PHE A 166 -13.34 2.12 -1.75
C PHE A 166 -12.00 2.78 -1.38
N LEU A 167 -11.71 3.90 -2.04
CA LEU A 167 -10.57 4.77 -1.73
C LEU A 167 -10.96 5.85 -0.74
N ARG A 168 -10.18 5.96 0.33
CA ARG A 168 -10.31 6.99 1.35
C ARG A 168 -9.34 8.14 1.08
N LEU A 169 -9.69 9.35 1.52
CA LEU A 169 -8.74 10.46 1.52
C LEU A 169 -7.66 10.25 2.58
N GLY A 170 -6.40 10.40 2.20
CA GLY A 170 -5.25 10.25 3.08
C GLY A 170 -4.54 11.56 3.39
N LEU A 171 -3.84 11.60 4.52
CA LEU A 171 -2.73 12.50 4.78
C LEU A 171 -1.45 11.68 4.85
N PHE A 172 -0.39 12.14 4.21
CA PHE A 172 0.87 11.40 4.11
C PHE A 172 2.04 12.28 4.57
N VAL A 173 3.04 11.66 5.20
CA VAL A 173 4.35 12.28 5.44
C VAL A 173 5.44 11.34 4.90
N PRO A 174 6.40 11.84 4.10
CA PRO A 174 6.41 13.17 3.50
C PRO A 174 5.25 13.34 2.51
N ASN A 175 4.84 14.60 2.29
CA ASN A 175 3.70 14.91 1.42
C ASN A 175 4.13 15.24 -0.02
N ASN A 176 5.39 15.06 -0.37
CA ASN A 176 5.95 15.44 -1.66
C ASN A 176 7.05 14.47 -2.15
N ALA A 177 7.10 13.26 -1.58
CA ALA A 177 8.05 12.21 -1.95
C ALA A 177 7.56 10.85 -1.47
N ALA A 178 8.23 9.78 -1.90
CA ALA A 178 7.92 8.41 -1.48
C ALA A 178 8.26 8.12 -0.01
N PHE A 179 9.33 8.74 0.50
CA PHE A 179 9.81 8.62 1.88
C PHE A 179 10.78 9.75 2.23
N GLN A 180 10.93 10.03 3.52
CA GLN A 180 11.90 10.99 4.06
C GLN A 180 13.00 10.26 4.82
N ARG A 181 14.19 10.84 4.87
CA ARG A 181 15.36 10.29 5.56
C ARG A 181 15.72 11.16 6.76
N ASN A 182 15.94 10.56 7.92
CA ASN A 182 16.50 11.27 9.08
C ASN A 182 18.04 11.19 9.11
N ASP A 183 18.66 11.90 10.06
CA ASP A 183 20.12 11.99 10.20
C ASP A 183 20.81 10.63 10.45
N ASN A 184 20.06 9.64 10.94
CA ASN A 184 20.53 8.27 11.18
C ASN A 184 20.33 7.34 9.97
N ASN A 185 20.07 7.88 8.78
CA ASN A 185 19.76 7.13 7.56
C ASN A 185 18.51 6.23 7.64
N VAL A 186 17.65 6.46 8.64
CA VAL A 186 16.36 5.77 8.72
C VAL A 186 15.39 6.47 7.77
N LEU A 187 14.81 5.68 6.88
CA LEU A 187 13.77 6.10 5.97
C LEU A 187 12.42 5.94 6.65
N SER A 188 11.49 6.84 6.37
CA SER A 188 10.15 6.76 6.91
C SER A 188 9.11 7.27 5.94
N ASN A 189 7.92 6.69 6.03
CA ASN A 189 6.70 7.29 5.52
C ASN A 189 5.51 6.83 6.37
N ASN A 190 4.42 7.58 6.32
CA ASN A 190 3.21 7.22 7.03
C ASN A 190 1.98 7.70 6.27
N ALA A 191 0.84 7.10 6.62
CA ALA A 191 -0.47 7.55 6.16
C ALA A 191 -1.43 7.66 7.35
N ALA A 192 -2.32 8.62 7.27
CA ALA A 192 -3.47 8.80 8.15
C ALA A 192 -4.73 8.96 7.31
N TRP A 193 -5.88 8.56 7.85
CA TRP A 193 -7.16 8.76 7.18
C TRP A 193 -7.65 10.19 7.43
N LEU A 194 -7.82 11.00 6.39
CA LEU A 194 -8.46 12.30 6.54
C LEU A 194 -9.98 12.13 6.69
N VAL A 195 -10.48 12.36 7.91
CA VAL A 195 -11.92 12.49 8.15
C VAL A 195 -12.27 13.97 8.18
N ALA A 196 -12.91 14.43 7.11
CA ALA A 196 -13.35 15.81 6.99
C ALA A 196 -14.49 16.11 7.98
N SER A 197 -14.49 17.34 8.50
CA SER A 197 -15.55 17.81 9.37
C SER A 197 -16.89 17.83 8.64
N ASN A 198 -17.97 17.40 9.30
CA ASN A 198 -19.32 17.68 8.85
C ASN A 198 -20.28 17.78 10.06
N PRO A 199 -21.48 18.38 9.89
CA PRO A 199 -22.41 18.59 10.99
C PRO A 199 -22.87 17.32 11.73
N VAL A 200 -22.76 16.14 11.10
CA VAL A 200 -23.19 14.85 11.67
C VAL A 200 -22.04 14.14 12.39
N SER A 201 -20.82 14.16 11.83
CA SER A 201 -19.66 13.46 12.39
C SER A 201 -18.74 14.33 13.26
N GLY A 202 -19.01 15.64 13.35
CA GLY A 202 -18.24 16.57 14.17
C GLY A 202 -16.97 17.11 13.50
N PRO A 203 -15.97 17.56 14.28
CA PRO A 203 -14.75 18.20 13.75
C PRO A 203 -13.91 17.22 12.92
N SER A 204 -13.01 17.78 12.09
CA SER A 204 -12.07 16.98 11.32
C SER A 204 -11.01 16.34 12.23
N TYR A 205 -10.59 15.13 11.91
CA TYR A 205 -9.52 14.42 12.62
C TYR A 205 -8.83 13.46 11.66
N ALA A 206 -7.59 13.09 11.99
CA ALA A 206 -6.74 12.28 11.13
C ALA A 206 -6.10 11.12 11.91
N PRO A 207 -6.84 10.02 12.16
CA PRO A 207 -6.27 8.84 12.80
C PRO A 207 -5.20 8.21 11.90
N THR A 208 -4.06 7.85 12.49
CA THR A 208 -2.99 7.13 11.80
C THR A 208 -3.50 5.80 11.26
N ALA A 209 -3.21 5.52 9.99
CA ALA A 209 -3.45 4.21 9.38
C ALA A 209 -2.23 3.32 9.56
N TYR A 210 -1.06 3.78 9.12
CA TYR A 210 0.20 3.08 9.32
C TYR A 210 1.39 4.03 9.35
N ASN A 211 2.50 3.58 9.92
CA ASN A 211 3.81 4.21 9.87
C ASN A 211 4.86 3.16 9.50
N LEU A 212 5.71 3.44 8.52
CA LEU A 212 6.85 2.62 8.14
C LEU A 212 8.13 3.36 8.55
N GLN A 213 9.01 2.66 9.25
CA GLN A 213 10.37 3.12 9.55
C GLN A 213 11.35 2.03 9.17
N PHE A 214 12.28 2.31 8.27
CA PHE A 214 13.08 1.27 7.64
C PHE A 214 14.44 1.72 7.17
N THR A 215 15.31 0.74 6.92
CA THR A 215 16.64 0.93 6.33
C THR A 215 16.81 0.02 5.12
N LYS A 216 17.64 0.47 4.17
CA LYS A 216 17.98 -0.31 2.98
C LYS A 216 18.88 -1.49 3.36
N ARG A 217 18.73 -2.58 2.60
CA ARG A 217 19.53 -3.80 2.70
C ARG A 217 20.07 -4.15 1.31
N GLU A 218 21.15 -4.90 1.27
CA GLU A 218 21.73 -5.41 0.02
C GLU A 218 20.93 -6.61 -0.52
N THR A 219 20.41 -7.46 0.38
CA THR A 219 19.69 -8.68 0.01
C THR A 219 18.45 -8.88 0.89
N PHE A 220 17.48 -9.64 0.36
CA PHE A 220 16.39 -10.17 1.19
C PHE A 220 16.90 -11.25 2.15
N ARG A 221 16.33 -11.32 3.35
CA ARG A 221 16.68 -12.26 4.42
C ARG A 221 15.56 -13.25 4.71
N LEU A 222 14.32 -12.78 4.77
CA LEU A 222 13.15 -13.56 5.17
C LEU A 222 12.38 -14.10 3.97
N TYR A 223 12.28 -13.30 2.92
CA TYR A 223 11.45 -13.54 1.74
C TYR A 223 12.27 -13.44 0.45
N THR A 224 11.63 -13.64 -0.70
CA THR A 224 12.27 -13.45 -2.01
C THR A 224 11.61 -12.32 -2.78
N ALA A 225 12.33 -11.76 -3.77
CA ALA A 225 11.74 -10.83 -4.72
C ALA A 225 10.50 -11.44 -5.41
N LYS A 226 10.59 -12.72 -5.76
CA LYS A 226 9.50 -13.50 -6.38
C LYS A 226 8.25 -13.56 -5.49
N LEU A 227 8.40 -13.72 -4.17
CA LEU A 227 7.26 -13.68 -3.25
C LEU A 227 6.54 -12.33 -3.33
N PHE A 228 7.30 -11.23 -3.25
CA PHE A 228 6.74 -9.89 -3.33
C PHE A 228 6.04 -9.65 -4.67
N LYS A 229 6.69 -9.96 -5.79
CA LYS A 229 6.11 -9.87 -7.14
C LYS A 229 4.82 -10.69 -7.26
N THR A 230 4.83 -11.91 -6.73
CA THR A 230 3.64 -12.78 -6.69
C THR A 230 2.48 -12.14 -5.93
N MET A 231 2.71 -11.63 -4.72
CA MET A 231 1.62 -11.08 -3.92
C MET A 231 1.13 -9.71 -4.40
N ILE A 232 2.02 -8.82 -4.86
CA ILE A 232 1.60 -7.50 -5.34
C ILE A 232 0.76 -7.61 -6.62
N ASN A 233 1.04 -8.62 -7.45
CA ASN A 233 0.37 -8.85 -8.73
C ASN A 233 -0.85 -9.81 -8.66
N GLN A 234 -1.21 -10.31 -7.47
CA GLN A 234 -2.51 -10.97 -7.27
C GLN A 234 -3.66 -10.02 -7.62
N ALA A 235 -4.65 -10.54 -8.36
CA ALA A 235 -5.87 -9.82 -8.69
C ALA A 235 -6.59 -9.37 -7.42
N ILE A 236 -7.09 -8.13 -7.42
CA ILE A 236 -7.69 -7.49 -6.26
C ILE A 236 -9.21 -7.61 -6.30
N ILE A 237 -9.81 -8.01 -5.18
CA ILE A 237 -11.27 -8.04 -5.00
C ILE A 237 -11.79 -6.59 -4.96
N LEU A 238 -12.84 -6.31 -5.73
CA LEU A 238 -13.53 -5.02 -5.72
C LEU A 238 -14.61 -5.01 -4.62
N ASN A 239 -14.73 -3.90 -3.90
CA ASN A 239 -15.55 -3.76 -2.69
C ASN A 239 -16.56 -2.58 -2.76
N GLY A 240 -16.84 -2.09 -3.97
CA GLY A 240 -17.82 -1.05 -4.23
C GLY A 240 -19.28 -1.53 -4.28
N PRO A 241 -20.22 -0.71 -4.78
CA PRO A 241 -21.64 -1.03 -4.82
C PRO A 241 -21.96 -2.31 -5.60
N ASP A 242 -23.10 -2.93 -5.28
CA ASP A 242 -23.46 -4.34 -5.57
C ASP A 242 -23.23 -4.85 -7.01
N PHE A 243 -23.20 -3.97 -8.02
CA PHE A 243 -22.98 -4.37 -9.41
C PHE A 243 -21.50 -4.58 -9.80
N ILE A 244 -20.54 -4.10 -9.00
CA ILE A 244 -19.08 -4.33 -9.20
C ILE A 244 -18.48 -5.23 -8.11
N ALA A 245 -19.19 -5.44 -6.99
CA ALA A 245 -18.74 -6.20 -5.81
C ALA A 245 -18.37 -7.70 -6.05
N ASN A 246 -18.66 -8.21 -7.24
CA ASN A 246 -18.38 -9.60 -7.65
C ASN A 246 -17.28 -9.71 -8.73
N LEU A 247 -16.64 -8.60 -9.06
CA LEU A 247 -15.54 -8.55 -10.01
C LEU A 247 -14.21 -8.38 -9.29
N CYS A 248 -13.14 -8.69 -10.01
CA CYS A 248 -11.79 -8.43 -9.57
C CYS A 248 -11.07 -7.59 -10.62
N GLN A 249 -10.07 -6.83 -10.18
CA GLN A 249 -9.25 -6.02 -11.06
C GLN A 249 -7.80 -6.52 -11.04
N ARG A 250 -7.17 -6.53 -12.21
CA ARG A 250 -5.73 -6.76 -12.33
C ARG A 250 -5.03 -5.40 -12.38
N ASN A 251 -4.07 -5.21 -11.49
CA ASN A 251 -3.11 -4.11 -11.53
C ASN A 251 -1.74 -4.76 -11.47
N GLN A 252 -1.02 -4.75 -12.59
CA GLN A 252 0.23 -5.47 -12.76
C GLN A 252 1.41 -4.51 -12.65
N TYR A 253 2.24 -4.77 -11.64
CA TYR A 253 3.46 -4.05 -11.37
C TYR A 253 4.66 -4.78 -11.94
N TYR A 254 5.43 -4.08 -12.76
CA TYR A 254 6.65 -4.55 -13.39
C TYR A 254 7.87 -3.92 -12.72
N PHE A 255 8.85 -4.79 -12.44
CA PHE A 255 10.16 -4.49 -11.86
C PHE A 255 11.23 -5.19 -12.71
N ASN A 256 11.68 -4.52 -13.77
CA ASN A 256 12.75 -4.90 -14.68
C ASN A 256 14.10 -4.24 -14.31
N ASP A 257 15.20 -4.86 -14.74
CA ASP A 257 16.55 -4.54 -14.27
C ASP A 257 17.09 -3.18 -14.76
N ASP A 258 16.54 -2.60 -15.82
CA ASP A 258 17.07 -1.36 -16.41
C ASP A 258 16.52 -0.07 -15.76
N THR A 259 15.27 -0.06 -15.25
CA THR A 259 14.68 1.14 -14.60
C THR A 259 13.88 0.87 -13.32
N SER A 260 13.69 -0.39 -12.91
CA SER A 260 12.78 -0.77 -11.82
C SER A 260 13.31 -1.88 -10.91
N THR A 261 14.52 -1.72 -10.39
CA THR A 261 15.11 -2.64 -9.40
C THR A 261 14.42 -2.56 -8.02
N MET A 262 14.09 -3.73 -7.47
CA MET A 262 13.63 -3.87 -6.08
C MET A 262 14.82 -3.79 -5.11
N THR A 263 14.87 -2.74 -4.29
CA THR A 263 15.84 -2.61 -3.21
C THR A 263 15.25 -3.20 -1.91
N PRO A 264 15.82 -4.28 -1.35
CA PRO A 264 15.34 -4.85 -0.10
C PRO A 264 15.42 -3.84 1.05
N VAL A 265 14.44 -3.88 1.94
CA VAL A 265 14.41 -3.06 3.16
C VAL A 265 13.99 -3.88 4.37
N THR A 266 14.40 -3.46 5.55
CA THR A 266 13.90 -4.01 6.81
C THR A 266 13.48 -2.89 7.74
N GLY A 267 12.49 -3.13 8.59
CA GLY A 267 11.99 -2.07 9.42
C GLY A 267 10.84 -2.45 10.34
N ILE A 268 10.32 -1.40 10.95
CA ILE A 268 9.17 -1.42 11.85
C ILE A 268 7.97 -0.95 11.05
N VAL A 269 6.88 -1.68 11.20
CA VAL A 269 5.56 -1.26 10.72
C VAL A 269 4.68 -1.05 11.92
N THR A 270 4.11 0.14 12.06
CA THR A 270 3.15 0.45 13.12
C THR A 270 1.77 0.60 12.50
N PHE A 271 0.82 -0.24 12.90
CA PHE A 271 -0.59 -0.05 12.56
C PHE A 271 -1.26 0.89 13.55
N GLY A 272 -1.98 1.86 13.02
CA GLY A 272 -2.77 2.79 13.82
C GLY A 272 -4.26 2.44 13.84
N PRO A 273 -5.08 3.28 14.48
CA PRO A 273 -6.52 3.04 14.62
C PRO A 273 -7.29 2.99 13.29
N ALA A 274 -6.73 3.54 12.21
CA ALA A 274 -7.36 3.49 10.89
C ALA A 274 -6.86 2.35 10.00
N ALA A 275 -5.96 1.46 10.47
CA ALA A 275 -5.28 0.49 9.61
C ALA A 275 -6.21 -0.44 8.81
N ASP A 276 -7.32 -0.91 9.38
CA ASP A 276 -8.33 -1.73 8.69
C ASP A 276 -9.53 -0.91 8.15
N GLY A 277 -9.49 0.42 8.33
CA GLY A 277 -10.45 1.34 7.74
C GLY A 277 -11.84 1.39 8.41
N LEU A 278 -12.06 0.67 9.50
CA LEU A 278 -13.31 0.68 10.26
C LEU A 278 -13.05 1.09 11.71
N GLY A 279 -13.98 1.84 12.32
CA GLY A 279 -13.94 2.13 13.76
C GLY A 279 -13.03 3.30 14.11
N VAL A 280 -13.47 4.51 13.79
CA VAL A 280 -12.65 5.71 13.89
C VAL A 280 -12.35 6.22 15.30
N GLN A 281 -12.72 5.47 16.35
CA GLN A 281 -12.74 6.01 17.71
C GLN A 281 -11.98 5.23 18.78
N THR A 282 -11.42 4.04 18.55
CA THR A 282 -10.71 3.36 19.65
C THR A 282 -9.43 2.61 19.28
N GLN A 283 -9.42 1.73 18.26
CA GLN A 283 -8.24 0.96 17.81
C GLN A 283 -8.67 0.00 16.69
N SER A 284 -7.81 -0.25 15.70
CA SER A 284 -8.08 -1.23 14.64
C SER A 284 -7.84 -2.68 15.10
N ILE A 285 -8.46 -3.66 14.43
CA ILE A 285 -8.29 -5.09 14.70
C ILE A 285 -6.83 -5.49 14.50
N VAL A 286 -6.22 -5.06 13.40
CA VAL A 286 -4.82 -5.38 13.08
C VAL A 286 -3.83 -4.62 13.96
N GLN A 287 -4.18 -3.46 14.52
CA GLN A 287 -3.37 -2.81 15.56
C GLN A 287 -3.36 -3.63 16.85
N LYS A 288 -4.54 -3.99 17.37
CA LYS A 288 -4.69 -4.76 18.62
C LYS A 288 -4.04 -6.14 18.56
N ALA A 289 -3.90 -6.70 17.36
CA ALA A 289 -3.32 -8.02 17.14
C ALA A 289 -1.78 -8.08 17.30
N SER A 290 -1.11 -6.94 17.43
CA SER A 290 0.31 -6.90 17.82
C SER A 290 0.50 -7.52 19.20
N SER A 291 1.70 -8.03 19.51
CA SER A 291 1.97 -8.80 20.72
C SER A 291 1.65 -8.07 22.03
N ASP A 292 1.75 -6.74 22.03
CA ASP A 292 1.47 -5.86 23.16
C ASP A 292 0.22 -4.97 22.93
N GLY A 293 -0.50 -5.17 21.82
CA GLY A 293 -1.67 -4.38 21.43
C GLY A 293 -1.38 -2.94 20.98
N SER A 294 -0.12 -2.53 20.90
CA SER A 294 0.29 -1.16 20.53
C SER A 294 0.12 -0.86 19.04
N GLY A 295 0.22 -1.88 18.21
CA GLY A 295 0.32 -1.82 16.76
C GLY A 295 1.74 -1.96 16.22
N PHE A 296 2.77 -2.13 17.07
CA PHE A 296 4.15 -2.32 16.63
C PHE A 296 4.40 -3.74 16.12
N TYR A 297 4.85 -3.83 14.87
CA TYR A 297 5.39 -5.03 14.27
C TYR A 297 6.87 -4.77 13.95
N LEU A 298 7.75 -5.58 14.54
CA LEU A 298 9.20 -5.41 14.46
C LEU A 298 9.80 -6.35 13.42
N ASP A 299 11.01 -6.03 12.95
CA ASP A 299 11.83 -6.86 12.07
C ASP A 299 11.14 -7.36 10.80
N ASN A 300 10.20 -6.56 10.28
CA ASN A 300 9.53 -6.86 9.02
C ASN A 300 10.51 -6.64 7.86
N GLU A 301 10.25 -7.37 6.78
CA GLU A 301 10.97 -7.24 5.53
C GLU A 301 10.05 -6.72 4.44
N GLY A 302 10.65 -5.94 3.55
CA GLY A 302 9.97 -5.27 2.47
C GLY A 302 10.92 -4.97 1.33
N PHE A 303 10.44 -4.17 0.40
CA PHE A 303 11.30 -3.55 -0.60
C PHE A 303 10.81 -2.13 -0.92
N THR A 304 11.73 -1.31 -1.39
CA THR A 304 11.41 -0.07 -2.10
C THR A 304 11.94 -0.18 -3.51
N GLY A 305 11.19 0.37 -4.47
CA GLY A 305 11.59 0.28 -5.87
C GLY A 305 10.72 1.17 -6.73
N CYS A 306 11.24 1.47 -7.91
CA CYS A 306 10.44 2.04 -8.97
C CYS A 306 9.60 0.92 -9.58
N GLY A 307 8.30 1.12 -9.75
CA GLY A 307 7.41 0.10 -10.34
C GLY A 307 6.52 0.71 -11.41
N GLN A 308 6.41 0.02 -12.53
CA GLN A 308 5.49 0.37 -13.62
C GLN A 308 4.19 -0.40 -13.43
N ASN A 309 3.06 0.30 -13.32
CA ASN A 309 1.75 -0.31 -13.12
C ASN A 309 0.92 -0.26 -14.40
N VAL A 310 0.32 -1.40 -14.77
CA VAL A 310 -0.70 -1.51 -15.81
C VAL A 310 -2.01 -1.96 -15.17
N GLY A 311 -3.00 -1.08 -15.20
CA GLY A 311 -4.36 -1.32 -14.75
C GLY A 311 -5.24 -1.84 -15.88
N PHE A 312 -5.93 -2.95 -15.62
CA PHE A 312 -6.91 -3.54 -16.53
C PHE A 312 -8.34 -3.23 -16.10
N ASN A 313 -9.30 -3.45 -16.99
CA ASN A 313 -10.71 -3.33 -16.65
C ASN A 313 -11.13 -4.42 -15.65
N PRO A 314 -12.20 -4.20 -14.85
CA PRO A 314 -12.77 -5.25 -14.02
C PRO A 314 -13.16 -6.50 -14.83
N GLU A 315 -12.80 -7.66 -14.31
CA GLU A 315 -13.01 -8.98 -14.92
C GLU A 315 -13.64 -9.92 -13.89
N ASN A 316 -14.14 -11.08 -14.34
CA ASN A 316 -14.47 -12.16 -13.42
C ASN A 316 -13.22 -12.57 -12.62
N CYS A 317 -13.38 -12.85 -11.32
CA CYS A 317 -12.25 -13.09 -10.43
C CYS A 317 -11.36 -14.29 -10.81
N ASP A 318 -11.92 -15.37 -11.34
CA ASP A 318 -11.12 -16.52 -11.78
C ASP A 318 -10.32 -16.16 -13.04
N ALA A 319 -10.92 -15.42 -13.99
CA ALA A 319 -10.22 -14.92 -15.16
C ALA A 319 -9.11 -13.93 -14.79
N ALA A 320 -9.41 -13.01 -13.87
CA ALA A 320 -8.43 -12.05 -13.37
C ALA A 320 -7.23 -12.73 -12.68
N ALA A 321 -7.48 -13.81 -11.92
CA ALA A 321 -6.39 -14.57 -11.32
C ALA A 321 -5.56 -15.35 -12.36
N ALA A 322 -6.20 -15.91 -13.39
CA ALA A 322 -5.53 -16.67 -14.46
C ALA A 322 -4.70 -15.78 -15.41
N ASN A 323 -5.15 -14.53 -15.63
CA ASN A 323 -4.53 -13.60 -16.57
C ASN A 323 -3.45 -12.70 -15.93
N VAL A 324 -2.85 -13.12 -14.81
CA VAL A 324 -1.67 -12.44 -14.25
C VAL A 324 -0.47 -12.72 -15.17
N ASP A 325 0.16 -11.65 -15.66
CA ASP A 325 1.28 -11.72 -16.59
C ASP A 325 2.49 -12.35 -15.87
N GLN A 326 3.01 -13.43 -16.45
CA GLN A 326 4.14 -14.16 -15.88
C GLN A 326 5.44 -13.35 -15.88
N SER A 327 5.59 -12.36 -16.77
CA SER A 327 6.75 -11.46 -16.78
C SER A 327 6.75 -10.46 -15.62
N ALA A 328 5.61 -10.29 -14.96
CA ALA A 328 5.48 -9.49 -13.74
C ALA A 328 5.80 -10.28 -12.45
N LEU A 329 6.02 -11.60 -12.53
CA LEU A 329 6.17 -12.51 -11.38
C LEU A 329 7.63 -12.81 -11.00
#